data_AF-A0A2V7HQI7-F1
#
_entry.id   AF-A0A2V7HQI7-F1
#
_cell.length_a   1.000
_cell.length_b   1.000
_cell.length_c   1.000
_cell.angle_alpha   90.00
_cell.angle_beta   90.00
_cell.angle_gamma   90.00
#
_symmetry.space_group_name_H-M   'P 1'
#
loop_
_entity.id
_entity.type
_entity.pdbx_description
1 polymer ?
#
loop_
_entity_poly.entity_id
_entity_poly.type
_entity_poly.pdbx_seq_one_letter_code
_entity_poly.pdbx_strand_id
1 'polypeptide(L)'
;MTVVVAILVRWLALAALAGLIGGLALEVFVLPVDETDTVSARRRLRVWSLVCIGGLLLTSAAEVVLRARTMGGGGWAESVRVVPLVLSRTHFGVIWLGRIVALATLVVAVGRSGYRARVVALALAGTVAFSTALSGHAADWGDLTPSVLLDWSHVLAASLWIGGLVALAIVVFRAGVVARHGVVARIGARFSRLAAWSLAAVIVTGAYNAWVQLPDVAALWNTPYGRILLAKVILVVALVALGAVNRYALLPRLTRTRARGVLARIVRLAGLTFIGPVRASPSTFIALVVGEAALGAAVLGLTAALGESTPARHAGHVAHVAEVDGARESIHATIEQLHEAGGVPRGWVFRLPPGDARRGGQVFARLECYRCHRLRGEPYPPPSAAGPELTGIGGHHPVSYIAESILDPNAVIVEGPGYTGRDGRSTMPEYRHVLSVAELLDLVAYLETQGGVHRHRP
;
A
#
# COMPACT_ATOMS: atom_id res chain seq x y z
N MET A 1 18.37 6.69 -1.57
CA MET A 1 17.74 7.94 -2.06
C MET A 1 16.38 7.70 -2.71
N THR A 2 16.24 6.71 -3.60
CA THR A 2 14.99 6.36 -4.31
C THR A 2 13.81 6.03 -3.38
N VAL A 3 14.02 5.25 -2.33
CA VAL A 3 12.95 4.89 -1.36
C VAL A 3 12.41 6.12 -0.64
N VAL A 4 13.27 7.03 -0.20
CA VAL A 4 12.85 8.28 0.47
C VAL A 4 12.01 9.14 -0.47
N VAL A 5 12.41 9.26 -1.74
CA VAL A 5 11.64 9.99 -2.75
C VAL A 5 10.27 9.34 -2.97
N ALA A 6 10.19 8.01 -3.05
CA ALA A 6 8.93 7.29 -3.20
C ALA A 6 8.00 7.52 -2.01
N ILE A 7 8.52 7.43 -0.77
CA ILE A 7 7.76 7.72 0.45
C ILE A 7 7.24 9.16 0.44
N LEU A 8 8.06 10.14 0.05
CA LEU A 8 7.66 11.54 -0.02
C LEU A 8 6.56 11.78 -1.06
N VAL A 9 6.72 11.23 -2.27
CA VAL A 9 5.71 11.33 -3.34
C VAL A 9 4.39 10.73 -2.87
N ARG A 10 4.43 9.56 -2.24
CA ARG A 10 3.23 8.88 -1.73
C ARG A 10 2.61 9.61 -0.55
N TRP A 11 3.41 10.18 0.34
CA TRP A 11 2.91 11.00 1.44
C TRP A 11 2.16 12.23 0.93
N LEU A 12 2.74 12.95 -0.04
CA LEU A 12 2.10 14.10 -0.69
C LEU A 12 0.81 13.68 -1.41
N ALA A 13 0.80 12.54 -2.09
CA ALA A 13 -0.39 12.01 -2.76
C ALA A 13 -1.51 11.70 -1.75
N LEU A 14 -1.20 11.00 -0.65
CA LEU A 14 -2.16 10.69 0.42
C LEU A 14 -2.69 11.96 1.10
N ALA A 15 -1.82 12.94 1.37
CA ALA A 15 -2.21 14.21 1.94
C ALA A 15 -3.14 15.01 1.02
N ALA A 16 -2.82 15.07 -0.28
CA ALA A 16 -3.66 15.74 -1.28
C ALA A 16 -5.01 15.02 -1.46
N LEU A 17 -5.02 13.68 -1.49
CA LEU A 17 -6.24 12.88 -1.59
C LEU A 17 -7.14 13.07 -0.36
N ALA A 18 -6.57 13.02 0.84
CA ALA A 18 -7.28 13.26 2.08
C ALA A 18 -7.86 14.69 2.10
N GLY A 19 -7.04 15.69 1.80
CA GLY A 19 -7.47 17.09 1.73
C GLY A 19 -8.62 17.32 0.75
N LEU A 20 -8.57 16.68 -0.43
CA LEU A 20 -9.60 16.77 -1.46
C LEU A 20 -10.93 16.16 -1.00
N ILE A 21 -10.91 14.89 -0.58
CA ILE A 21 -12.11 14.16 -0.14
C ILE A 21 -12.72 14.84 1.09
N GLY A 22 -11.88 15.20 2.06
CA GLY A 22 -12.30 15.93 3.25
C GLY A 22 -12.97 17.25 2.92
N GLY A 23 -12.35 18.07 2.06
CA GLY A 23 -12.90 19.36 1.64
C GLY A 23 -14.25 19.23 0.92
N LEU A 24 -14.38 18.29 -0.02
CA LEU A 24 -15.64 18.01 -0.72
C LEU A 24 -16.72 17.49 0.24
N ALA A 25 -16.37 16.60 1.17
CA ALA A 25 -17.28 16.08 2.17
C ALA A 25 -17.82 17.18 3.10
N LEU A 26 -17.00 18.20 3.42
CA LEU A 26 -17.48 19.38 4.15
C LEU A 26 -18.54 20.15 3.36
N GLU A 27 -18.33 20.35 2.05
CA GLU A 27 -19.30 21.04 1.20
C GLU A 27 -20.63 20.30 1.07
N VAL A 28 -20.59 18.96 1.03
CA VAL A 28 -21.76 18.08 0.82
C VAL A 28 -22.51 17.79 2.12
N PHE A 29 -21.81 17.40 3.20
CA PHE A 29 -22.45 16.85 4.40
C PHE A 29 -22.47 17.80 5.60
N VAL A 30 -21.57 18.78 5.65
CA VAL A 30 -21.33 19.58 6.86
C VAL A 30 -21.83 21.01 6.73
N LEU A 31 -21.40 21.74 5.70
CA LEU A 31 -21.69 23.16 5.55
C LEU A 31 -23.19 23.40 5.29
N PRO A 32 -23.87 24.26 6.08
CA PRO A 32 -25.25 24.65 5.80
C PRO A 32 -25.36 25.37 4.45
N VAL A 33 -26.50 25.21 3.76
CA VAL A 33 -26.72 25.76 2.41
C VAL A 33 -27.18 27.21 2.46
N ASP A 34 -27.95 27.59 3.49
CA ASP A 34 -28.71 28.85 3.54
C ASP A 34 -28.01 29.97 4.32
N GLU A 35 -26.71 29.85 4.58
CA GLU A 35 -25.96 30.79 5.43
C GLU A 35 -24.93 31.56 4.60
N THR A 36 -25.03 32.89 4.59
CA THR A 36 -24.13 33.82 3.86
C THR A 36 -22.66 33.60 4.21
N ASP A 37 -22.38 33.26 5.46
CA ASP A 37 -21.03 33.01 5.99
C ASP A 37 -20.37 31.76 5.36
N THR A 38 -21.15 30.89 4.72
CA THR A 38 -20.62 29.68 4.06
C THR A 38 -20.18 29.91 2.62
N VAL A 39 -20.54 31.04 1.99
CA VAL A 39 -20.20 31.32 0.59
C VAL A 39 -18.69 31.50 0.42
N SER A 40 -18.08 32.28 1.30
CA SER A 40 -16.63 32.50 1.38
C SER A 40 -15.87 31.21 1.71
N ALA A 41 -16.40 30.39 2.64
CA ALA A 41 -15.85 29.07 2.97
C ALA A 41 -15.87 28.13 1.75
N ARG A 42 -16.99 28.06 1.01
CA ARG A 42 -17.11 27.26 -0.22
C ARG A 42 -16.14 27.73 -1.31
N ARG A 43 -15.95 29.05 -1.49
CA ARG A 43 -14.96 29.58 -2.44
C ARG A 43 -13.54 29.12 -2.08
N ARG A 44 -13.16 29.17 -0.80
CA ARG A 44 -11.85 28.69 -0.36
C ARG A 44 -11.70 27.18 -0.49
N LEU A 45 -12.74 26.40 -0.20
CA LEU A 45 -12.75 24.94 -0.39
C LEU A 45 -12.62 24.53 -1.86
N ARG A 46 -13.15 25.33 -2.79
CA ARG A 46 -12.91 25.14 -4.24
C ARG A 46 -11.44 25.33 -4.61
N VAL A 47 -10.82 26.43 -4.16
CA VAL A 47 -9.38 26.67 -4.40
C VAL A 47 -8.55 25.55 -3.78
N TRP A 48 -8.86 25.16 -2.55
CA TRP A 48 -8.25 24.03 -1.88
C TRP A 48 -8.37 22.74 -2.69
N SER A 49 -9.57 22.43 -3.19
CA SER A 49 -9.80 21.24 -4.03
C SER A 49 -8.95 21.27 -5.30
N LEU A 50 -8.84 22.43 -5.97
CA LEU A 50 -8.00 22.58 -7.16
C LEU A 50 -6.50 22.41 -6.84
N VAL A 51 -6.04 22.94 -5.71
CA VAL A 51 -4.66 22.74 -5.23
C VAL A 51 -4.39 21.25 -4.96
N CYS A 52 -5.32 20.55 -4.29
CA CYS A 52 -5.19 19.11 -4.05
C CYS A 52 -5.19 18.32 -5.37
N ILE A 53 -6.03 18.66 -6.35
CA ILE A 53 -6.03 18.02 -7.66
C ILE A 53 -4.71 18.25 -8.40
N GLY A 54 -4.18 19.48 -8.38
CA GLY A 54 -2.85 19.78 -8.93
C GLY A 54 -1.74 18.96 -8.27
N GLY A 55 -1.77 18.84 -6.94
CA GLY A 55 -0.85 17.98 -6.19
C GLY A 55 -0.98 16.49 -6.56
N LEU A 56 -2.19 15.99 -6.76
CA LEU A 56 -2.44 14.61 -7.20
C LEU A 56 -1.94 14.34 -8.62
N LEU A 57 -2.11 15.30 -9.54
CA LEU A 57 -1.57 15.20 -10.89
C LEU A 57 -0.04 15.17 -10.87
N LEU A 58 0.60 16.07 -10.10
CA LEU A 58 2.05 16.13 -9.96
C LEU A 58 2.62 14.84 -9.35
N THR A 59 2.01 14.35 -8.27
CA THR A 59 2.44 13.11 -7.62
C THR A 59 2.15 11.87 -8.47
N SER A 60 1.07 11.85 -9.26
CA SER A 60 0.81 10.76 -10.22
C SER A 60 1.84 10.72 -11.35
N ALA A 61 2.31 11.88 -11.82
CA ALA A 61 3.38 11.97 -12.80
C ALA A 61 4.73 11.50 -12.22
N ALA A 62 5.02 11.84 -10.96
CA ALA A 62 6.21 11.33 -10.27
C ALA A 62 6.13 9.82 -10.01
N GLU A 63 4.95 9.31 -9.63
CA GLU A 63 4.72 7.89 -9.34
C GLU A 63 4.98 7.01 -10.57
N VAL A 64 4.51 7.38 -11.76
CA VAL A 64 4.74 6.57 -12.96
C VAL A 64 6.23 6.48 -13.31
N VAL A 65 7.01 7.55 -13.11
CA VAL A 65 8.47 7.54 -13.34
C VAL A 65 9.17 6.67 -12.29
N LEU A 66 8.74 6.74 -11.02
CA LEU A 66 9.28 5.90 -9.96
C LEU A 66 8.97 4.42 -10.21
N ARG A 67 7.75 4.09 -10.65
CA ARG A 67 7.34 2.73 -11.00
C ARG A 67 8.13 2.20 -12.20
N ALA A 68 8.29 3.01 -13.24
CA ALA A 68 9.15 2.70 -14.38
C ALA A 68 10.59 2.39 -13.96
N ARG A 69 11.12 3.16 -13.01
CA ARG A 69 12.45 2.91 -12.44
C ARG A 69 12.53 1.59 -11.68
N THR A 70 11.54 1.29 -10.85
CA THR A 70 11.52 0.03 -10.08
C THR A 70 11.45 -1.20 -10.99
N MET A 71 10.78 -1.09 -12.14
CA MET A 71 10.66 -2.20 -13.11
C MET A 71 11.85 -2.31 -14.05
N GLY A 72 12.44 -1.17 -14.47
CA GLY A 72 13.50 -1.14 -15.48
C GLY A 72 14.92 -1.18 -14.94
N GLY A 73 15.15 -0.91 -13.65
CA GLY A 73 16.48 -0.91 -13.03
C GLY A 73 17.46 0.19 -13.48
N GLY A 74 17.13 0.92 -14.55
CA GLY A 74 17.96 1.95 -15.16
C GLY A 74 18.02 3.30 -14.44
N GLY A 75 18.75 4.24 -15.04
CA GLY A 75 18.86 5.62 -14.55
C GLY A 75 17.56 6.43 -14.69
N TRP A 76 17.52 7.66 -14.16
CA TRP A 76 16.33 8.54 -14.23
C TRP A 76 15.89 8.81 -15.68
N ALA A 77 16.84 9.12 -16.57
CA ALA A 77 16.55 9.42 -17.98
C ALA A 77 16.02 8.20 -18.75
N GLU A 78 16.48 7.00 -18.41
CA GLU A 78 15.98 5.75 -18.97
C GLU A 78 14.58 5.42 -18.45
N SER A 79 14.35 5.63 -17.15
CA SER A 79 13.04 5.45 -16.51
C SER A 79 11.95 6.29 -17.20
N VAL A 80 12.26 7.54 -17.55
CA VAL A 80 11.33 8.41 -18.29
C VAL A 80 11.06 7.88 -19.70
N ARG A 81 12.08 7.35 -20.40
CA ARG A 81 11.93 6.82 -21.77
C ARG A 81 11.05 5.58 -21.83
N VAL A 82 11.01 4.77 -20.78
CA VAL A 82 10.17 3.56 -20.73
C VAL A 82 8.77 3.79 -20.16
N VAL A 83 8.42 5.01 -19.72
CA VAL A 83 7.05 5.34 -19.23
C VAL A 83 5.96 4.95 -20.23
N PRO A 84 6.05 5.23 -21.54
CA PRO A 84 5.02 4.81 -22.50
C PRO A 84 4.81 3.30 -22.54
N LEU A 85 5.89 2.52 -22.37
CA LEU A 85 5.83 1.06 -22.31
C LEU A 85 5.12 0.61 -21.03
N VAL A 86 5.46 1.18 -19.88
CA VAL A 86 4.81 0.90 -18.60
C VAL A 86 3.31 1.21 -18.67
N LEU A 87 2.94 2.35 -19.21
CA LEU A 87 1.53 2.75 -19.32
C LEU A 87 0.71 1.86 -20.27
N SER A 88 1.32 1.36 -21.35
CA SER A 88 0.61 0.58 -22.37
C SER A 88 0.61 -0.92 -22.14
N ARG A 89 1.57 -1.45 -21.39
CA ARG A 89 1.79 -2.91 -21.24
C ARG A 89 1.61 -3.44 -19.82
N THR A 90 1.23 -2.60 -18.86
CA THR A 90 1.12 -3.04 -17.45
C THR A 90 -0.28 -2.81 -16.91
N HIS A 91 -0.66 -3.65 -15.94
CA HIS A 91 -1.89 -3.47 -15.17
C HIS A 91 -1.92 -2.10 -14.47
N PHE A 92 -0.78 -1.69 -13.89
CA PHE A 92 -0.61 -0.35 -13.30
C PHE A 92 -0.93 0.77 -14.29
N GLY A 93 -0.52 0.63 -15.56
CA GLY A 93 -0.79 1.61 -16.62
C GLY A 93 -2.28 1.88 -16.84
N VAL A 94 -3.10 0.82 -16.84
CA VAL A 94 -4.56 0.93 -16.97
C VAL A 94 -5.17 1.69 -15.78
N ILE A 95 -4.77 1.34 -14.56
CA ILE A 95 -5.22 2.01 -13.34
C ILE A 95 -4.83 3.49 -13.35
N TRP A 96 -3.59 3.78 -13.76
CA TRP A 96 -3.06 5.14 -13.83
C TRP A 96 -3.82 5.99 -14.86
N LEU A 97 -4.08 5.46 -16.06
CA LEU A 97 -4.88 6.16 -17.07
C LEU A 97 -6.30 6.47 -16.57
N GLY A 98 -6.95 5.48 -15.93
CA GLY A 98 -8.24 5.68 -15.28
C GLY A 98 -8.21 6.78 -14.21
N ARG A 99 -7.14 6.82 -13.39
CA ARG A 99 -6.92 7.88 -12.40
C ARG A 99 -6.79 9.25 -13.04
N ILE A 100 -6.03 9.39 -14.13
CA ILE A 100 -5.86 10.68 -14.82
C ILE A 100 -7.18 11.17 -15.44
N VAL A 101 -7.96 10.28 -16.03
CA VAL A 101 -9.31 10.61 -16.55
C VAL A 101 -10.23 11.06 -15.40
N ALA A 102 -10.20 10.36 -14.26
CA ALA A 102 -10.96 10.76 -13.08
C ALA A 102 -10.52 12.13 -12.53
N LEU A 103 -9.22 12.43 -12.51
CA LEU A 103 -8.71 13.74 -12.09
C LEU A 103 -9.08 14.86 -13.07
N ALA A 104 -9.02 14.61 -14.39
CA ALA A 104 -9.40 15.58 -15.41
C ALA A 104 -10.90 15.93 -15.33
N THR A 105 -11.75 14.92 -15.19
CA THR A 105 -13.20 15.12 -15.01
C THR A 105 -13.52 15.79 -13.68
N LEU A 106 -12.74 15.53 -12.64
CA LEU A 106 -12.87 16.17 -11.34
C LEU A 106 -12.58 17.68 -11.39
N VAL A 107 -11.60 18.15 -12.19
CA VAL A 107 -11.36 19.59 -12.41
C VAL A 107 -12.63 20.27 -12.94
N VAL A 108 -13.29 19.65 -13.93
CA VAL A 108 -14.53 20.17 -14.52
C VAL A 108 -15.67 20.16 -13.48
N ALA A 109 -15.81 19.09 -12.70
CA ALA A 109 -16.84 18.97 -11.67
C ALA A 109 -16.67 20.02 -10.56
N VAL A 110 -15.43 20.28 -10.11
CA VAL A 110 -15.12 21.30 -9.09
C VAL A 110 -15.34 22.72 -9.60
N GLY A 111 -15.20 22.95 -10.92
CA GLY A 111 -15.53 24.23 -11.55
C GLY A 111 -17.04 24.54 -11.57
N ARG A 112 -17.90 23.50 -11.54
CA ARG A 112 -19.36 23.67 -11.55
C ARG A 112 -19.92 23.98 -10.17
N SER A 113 -20.96 24.83 -10.14
CA SER A 113 -21.72 25.14 -8.93
C SER A 113 -22.86 24.14 -8.71
N GLY A 114 -23.36 24.06 -7.47
CA GLY A 114 -24.53 23.25 -7.11
C GLY A 114 -24.20 21.91 -6.44
N TYR A 115 -25.17 21.40 -5.68
CA TYR A 115 -25.02 20.18 -4.86
C TYR A 115 -24.69 18.94 -5.70
N ARG A 116 -25.37 18.75 -6.84
CA ARG A 116 -25.12 17.60 -7.74
C ARG A 116 -23.67 17.55 -8.23
N ALA A 117 -23.09 18.70 -8.61
CA ALA A 117 -21.69 18.77 -9.02
C ALA A 117 -20.72 18.36 -7.90
N ARG A 118 -21.04 18.71 -6.64
CA ARG A 118 -20.23 18.33 -5.46
C ARG A 118 -20.32 16.85 -5.15
N VAL A 119 -21.50 16.25 -5.29
CA VAL A 119 -21.68 14.80 -5.14
C VAL A 119 -20.91 14.04 -6.21
N VAL A 120 -20.98 14.49 -7.47
CA VAL A 120 -20.19 13.91 -8.58
C VAL A 120 -18.69 14.06 -8.32
N ALA A 121 -18.24 15.24 -7.89
CA ALA A 121 -16.84 15.46 -7.54
C ALA A 121 -16.36 14.54 -6.40
N LEU A 122 -17.19 14.35 -5.36
CA LEU A 122 -16.87 13.45 -4.27
C LEU A 122 -16.79 11.98 -4.74
N ALA A 123 -17.71 11.55 -5.61
CA ALA A 123 -17.68 10.21 -6.20
C ALA A 123 -16.40 9.99 -7.03
N LEU A 124 -16.03 10.95 -7.88
CA LEU A 124 -14.80 10.91 -8.67
C LEU A 124 -13.54 10.88 -7.78
N ALA A 125 -13.51 11.67 -6.70
CA ALA A 125 -12.44 11.60 -5.71
C ALA A 125 -12.37 10.22 -5.02
N GLY A 126 -13.53 9.57 -4.82
CA GLY A 126 -13.61 8.19 -4.36
C GLY A 126 -13.06 7.18 -5.38
N THR A 127 -13.27 7.39 -6.68
CA THR A 127 -12.64 6.59 -7.74
C THR A 127 -11.12 6.77 -7.76
N VAL A 128 -10.62 7.99 -7.53
CA VAL A 128 -9.18 8.24 -7.35
C VAL A 128 -8.66 7.47 -6.14
N ALA A 129 -9.37 7.47 -5.01
CA ALA A 129 -9.00 6.65 -3.85
C ALA A 129 -9.01 5.14 -4.18
N PHE A 130 -9.98 4.66 -4.95
CA PHE A 130 -10.05 3.26 -5.37
C PHE A 130 -8.82 2.84 -6.17
N SER A 131 -8.34 3.71 -7.06
CA SER A 131 -7.11 3.48 -7.80
C SER A 131 -5.85 3.37 -6.92
N THR A 132 -5.87 3.86 -5.67
CA THR A 132 -4.75 3.67 -4.73
C THR A 132 -4.76 2.28 -4.10
N ALA A 133 -5.94 1.71 -3.84
CA ALA A 133 -6.11 0.34 -3.35
C ALA A 133 -5.72 -0.68 -4.43
N LEU A 134 -6.12 -0.43 -5.68
CA LEU A 134 -5.78 -1.27 -6.84
C LEU A 134 -4.28 -1.27 -7.20
N SER A 135 -3.52 -0.28 -6.74
CA SER A 135 -2.06 -0.17 -7.00
C SER A 135 -1.20 -0.45 -5.75
N GLY A 136 -1.82 -0.91 -4.65
CA GLY A 136 -1.16 -1.23 -3.40
C GLY A 136 -1.22 -2.74 -3.08
N HIS A 137 -0.65 -3.12 -1.93
CA HIS A 137 -0.57 -4.52 -1.45
C HIS A 137 -1.94 -5.23 -1.32
N ALA A 138 -3.03 -4.47 -1.29
CA ALA A 138 -4.37 -5.05 -1.27
C ALA A 138 -4.70 -5.78 -2.60
N ALA A 139 -4.16 -5.28 -3.72
CA ALA A 139 -4.36 -5.87 -5.05
C ALA A 139 -3.54 -7.14 -5.28
N ASP A 140 -2.57 -7.46 -4.41
CA ASP A 140 -1.81 -8.72 -4.48
C ASP A 140 -2.73 -9.95 -4.33
N TRP A 141 -3.90 -9.77 -3.71
CA TRP A 141 -4.93 -10.80 -3.59
C TRP A 141 -5.89 -10.84 -4.78
N GLY A 142 -5.78 -9.92 -5.74
CA GLY A 142 -6.67 -9.72 -6.87
C GLY A 142 -7.54 -8.46 -6.78
N ASP A 143 -7.92 -7.91 -7.94
CA ASP A 143 -8.58 -6.61 -8.06
C ASP A 143 -10.01 -6.55 -7.49
N LEU A 144 -10.72 -7.68 -7.50
CA LEU A 144 -12.11 -7.81 -7.05
C LEU A 144 -12.20 -8.63 -5.76
N THR A 145 -11.40 -8.25 -4.75
CA THR A 145 -11.35 -8.94 -3.46
C THR A 145 -11.86 -8.09 -2.30
N PRO A 146 -12.28 -8.73 -1.19
CA PRO A 146 -12.56 -8.02 0.06
C PRO A 146 -11.39 -7.16 0.53
N SER A 147 -10.15 -7.58 0.27
CA SER A 147 -8.94 -6.83 0.62
C SER A 147 -8.89 -5.46 -0.07
N VAL A 148 -9.15 -5.40 -1.37
CA VAL A 148 -9.21 -4.12 -2.11
C VAL A 148 -10.37 -3.24 -1.63
N LEU A 149 -11.55 -3.83 -1.40
CA LEU A 149 -12.72 -3.07 -0.94
C LEU A 149 -12.52 -2.49 0.46
N LEU A 150 -11.93 -3.26 1.38
CA LEU A 150 -11.66 -2.83 2.75
C LEU A 150 -10.53 -1.80 2.80
N ASP A 151 -9.48 -1.94 1.97
CA ASP A 151 -8.44 -0.93 1.86
C ASP A 151 -8.97 0.38 1.25
N TRP A 152 -9.77 0.30 0.19
CA TRP A 152 -10.46 1.47 -0.37
C TRP A 152 -11.35 2.16 0.67
N SER A 153 -12.13 1.38 1.41
CA SER A 153 -12.98 1.88 2.49
C SER A 153 -12.15 2.52 3.61
N HIS A 154 -11.00 1.96 3.95
CA HIS A 154 -10.06 2.53 4.92
C HIS A 154 -9.53 3.90 4.47
N VAL A 155 -9.08 4.00 3.21
CA VAL A 155 -8.56 5.25 2.63
C VAL A 155 -9.66 6.32 2.57
N LEU A 156 -10.87 5.96 2.15
CA LEU A 156 -12.02 6.86 2.14
C LEU A 156 -12.34 7.36 3.55
N ALA A 157 -12.46 6.46 4.53
CA ALA A 157 -12.79 6.81 5.90
C ALA A 157 -11.71 7.68 6.55
N ALA A 158 -10.43 7.34 6.37
CA ALA A 158 -9.31 8.14 6.86
C ALA A 158 -9.28 9.53 6.21
N SER A 159 -9.60 9.62 4.92
CA SER A 159 -9.65 10.87 4.17
C SER A 159 -10.81 11.78 4.60
N LEU A 160 -12.00 11.21 4.84
CA LEU A 160 -13.14 11.94 5.40
C LEU A 160 -12.85 12.51 6.79
N TRP A 161 -12.13 11.75 7.63
CA TRP A 161 -11.78 12.17 8.98
C TRP A 161 -10.61 13.16 9.03
N ILE A 162 -9.41 12.73 8.63
CA ILE A 162 -8.18 13.54 8.73
C ILE A 162 -8.24 14.72 7.76
N GLY A 163 -8.67 14.48 6.52
CA GLY A 163 -8.80 15.54 5.52
C GLY A 163 -9.86 16.57 5.89
N GLY A 164 -10.99 16.12 6.45
CA GLY A 164 -12.04 17.00 6.93
C GLY A 164 -11.60 17.87 8.10
N LEU A 165 -10.80 17.33 9.04
CA LEU A 165 -10.17 18.10 10.13
C LEU A 165 -9.27 19.21 9.58
N VAL A 166 -8.37 18.87 8.65
CA VAL A 166 -7.44 19.84 8.03
C VAL A 166 -8.21 20.93 7.28
N ALA A 167 -9.21 20.55 6.49
CA ALA A 167 -10.03 21.50 5.75
C ALA A 167 -10.84 22.42 6.68
N LEU A 168 -11.39 21.89 7.79
CA LEU A 168 -12.05 22.72 8.80
C LEU A 168 -11.07 23.72 9.44
N ALA A 169 -9.89 23.26 9.86
CA ALA A 169 -8.90 24.05 10.56
C ALA A 169 -8.34 25.20 9.71
N ILE A 170 -7.93 24.89 8.47
CA ILE A 170 -7.13 25.81 7.63
C ILE A 170 -8.03 26.62 6.68
N VAL A 171 -9.20 26.09 6.30
CA VAL A 171 -10.04 26.71 5.27
C VAL A 171 -11.26 27.39 5.87
N VAL A 172 -11.97 26.72 6.79
CA VAL A 172 -13.26 27.17 7.33
C VAL A 172 -13.10 28.07 8.56
N PHE A 173 -12.25 27.68 9.52
CA PHE A 173 -12.08 28.45 10.77
C PHE A 173 -10.94 29.48 10.71
N ARG A 174 -10.04 29.39 9.73
CA ARG A 174 -8.97 30.38 9.53
C ARG A 174 -9.54 31.73 9.08
N ALA A 175 -9.15 32.80 9.77
CA ALA A 175 -9.53 34.20 9.52
C ALA A 175 -11.00 34.57 9.85
N GLY A 176 -11.65 33.88 10.80
CA GLY A 176 -12.96 34.30 11.31
C GLY A 176 -14.11 34.25 10.28
N VAL A 177 -13.92 33.50 9.19
CA VAL A 177 -14.86 33.41 8.06
C VAL A 177 -16.26 32.97 8.50
N VAL A 178 -16.32 32.09 9.50
CA VAL A 178 -17.55 31.73 10.21
C VAL A 178 -17.38 32.14 11.67
N ALA A 179 -17.82 33.35 12.01
CA ALA A 179 -17.71 33.90 13.37
C ALA A 179 -18.97 33.67 14.22
N ARG A 180 -20.11 33.36 13.58
CA ARG A 180 -21.37 33.13 14.28
C ARG A 180 -21.34 31.81 15.06
N HIS A 181 -21.44 31.92 16.38
CA HIS A 181 -21.30 30.80 17.31
C HIS A 181 -22.29 29.66 17.00
N GLY A 182 -23.53 29.98 16.61
CA GLY A 182 -24.54 29.00 16.22
C GLY A 182 -24.23 28.23 14.92
N VAL A 183 -23.53 28.87 13.97
CA VAL A 183 -23.09 28.20 12.72
C VAL A 183 -21.92 27.27 13.00
N VAL A 184 -20.95 27.73 13.80
CA VAL A 184 -19.80 26.92 14.24
C VAL A 184 -20.25 25.68 15.00
N ALA A 185 -21.20 25.82 15.93
CA ALA A 185 -21.75 24.69 16.69
C ALA A 185 -22.44 23.64 15.79
N ARG A 186 -23.22 24.10 14.79
CA ARG A 186 -23.88 23.20 13.82
C ARG A 186 -22.88 22.45 12.92
N ILE A 187 -21.87 23.16 12.41
CA ILE A 187 -20.76 22.57 11.63
C ILE A 187 -20.03 21.53 12.47
N GLY A 188 -19.66 21.89 13.71
CA GLY A 188 -19.00 20.99 14.65
C GLY A 188 -19.81 19.72 14.92
N ALA A 189 -21.11 19.83 15.19
CA ALA A 189 -21.98 18.68 15.43
C ALA A 189 -22.08 17.73 14.22
N ARG A 190 -22.22 18.29 13.01
CA ARG A 190 -22.29 17.49 11.77
C ARG A 190 -20.98 16.79 11.47
N PHE A 191 -19.87 17.51 11.53
CA PHE A 191 -18.54 16.93 11.31
C PHE A 191 -18.21 15.87 12.35
N SER A 192 -18.59 16.09 13.60
CA SER A 192 -18.31 15.14 14.68
C SER A 192 -19.03 13.80 14.53
N ARG A 193 -20.20 13.77 13.88
CA ARG A 193 -20.88 12.52 13.48
C ARG A 193 -20.16 11.83 12.33
N LEU A 194 -19.76 12.59 11.31
CA LEU A 194 -18.97 12.06 10.19
C LEU A 194 -17.66 11.44 10.69
N ALA A 195 -16.89 12.18 11.50
CA ALA A 195 -15.64 11.73 12.09
C ALA A 195 -15.80 10.47 12.97
N ALA A 196 -16.91 10.33 13.70
CA ALA A 196 -17.16 9.14 14.51
C ALA A 196 -17.40 7.89 13.64
N TRP A 197 -18.20 8.00 12.58
CA TRP A 197 -18.42 6.89 11.63
C TRP A 197 -17.14 6.56 10.85
N SER A 198 -16.41 7.58 10.41
CA SER A 198 -15.11 7.41 9.78
C SER A 198 -14.10 6.71 10.69
N LEU A 199 -14.02 7.09 11.97
CA LEU A 199 -13.13 6.43 12.94
C LEU A 199 -13.52 4.96 13.14
N ALA A 200 -14.81 4.65 13.27
CA ALA A 200 -15.28 3.27 13.37
C ALA A 200 -14.89 2.43 12.14
N ALA A 201 -15.10 2.98 10.94
CA ALA A 201 -14.70 2.34 9.69
C ALA A 201 -13.18 2.13 9.60
N VAL A 202 -12.37 3.13 9.98
CA VAL A 202 -10.90 3.04 10.03
C VAL A 202 -10.43 1.94 10.98
N ILE A 203 -11.05 1.80 12.15
CA ILE A 203 -10.69 0.76 13.13
C ILE A 203 -10.98 -0.63 12.56
N VAL A 204 -12.20 -0.85 12.03
CA VAL A 204 -12.61 -2.16 11.50
C VAL A 204 -11.77 -2.56 10.30
N THR A 205 -11.65 -1.68 9.31
CA THR A 205 -10.86 -1.94 8.10
C THR A 205 -9.36 -2.02 8.40
N GLY A 206 -8.86 -1.23 9.34
CA GLY A 206 -7.46 -1.26 9.77
C GLY A 206 -7.09 -2.56 10.48
N ALA A 207 -7.97 -3.08 11.32
CA ALA A 207 -7.79 -4.38 11.97
C ALA A 207 -7.74 -5.51 10.93
N TYR A 208 -8.64 -5.50 9.94
CA TYR A 208 -8.61 -6.46 8.83
C TYR A 208 -7.31 -6.36 8.03
N ASN A 209 -6.89 -5.14 7.65
CA ASN A 209 -5.66 -4.93 6.89
C ASN A 209 -4.42 -5.42 7.66
N ALA A 210 -4.37 -5.20 8.97
CA ALA A 210 -3.29 -5.72 9.82
C ALA A 210 -3.29 -7.25 9.87
N TRP A 211 -4.47 -7.87 9.98
CA TRP A 211 -4.62 -9.33 9.97
C TRP A 211 -4.16 -9.96 8.65
N VAL A 212 -4.46 -9.34 7.51
CA VAL A 212 -4.03 -9.83 6.19
C VAL A 212 -2.52 -9.65 5.96
N GLN A 213 -1.92 -8.56 6.45
CA GLN A 213 -0.52 -8.21 6.14
C GLN A 213 0.50 -8.77 7.13
N LEU A 214 0.09 -9.10 8.37
CA LEU A 214 0.94 -9.74 9.37
C LEU A 214 0.71 -11.26 9.40
N PRO A 215 1.77 -12.07 9.56
CA PRO A 215 1.62 -13.52 9.74
C PRO A 215 1.16 -13.87 11.16
N ASP A 216 1.66 -13.17 12.17
CA ASP A 216 1.35 -13.35 13.59
C ASP A 216 1.52 -12.03 14.37
N VAL A 217 1.19 -12.04 15.67
CA VAL A 217 1.29 -10.87 16.54
C VAL A 217 2.75 -10.49 16.81
N ALA A 218 3.67 -11.47 16.86
CA ALA A 218 5.09 -11.21 17.13
C ALA A 218 5.75 -10.41 16.00
N ALA A 219 5.24 -10.53 14.78
CA ALA A 219 5.67 -9.72 13.65
C ALA A 219 5.51 -8.20 13.89
N LEU A 220 4.65 -7.75 14.82
CA LEU A 220 4.50 -6.34 15.18
C LEU A 220 5.78 -5.72 15.73
N TRP A 221 6.56 -6.45 16.52
CA TRP A 221 7.80 -5.93 17.12
C TRP A 221 9.06 -6.51 16.48
N ASN A 222 8.95 -7.68 15.84
CA ASN A 222 10.09 -8.35 15.22
C ASN A 222 10.38 -7.90 13.78
N THR A 223 9.42 -7.27 13.08
CA THR A 223 9.61 -6.84 11.68
C THR A 223 9.68 -5.31 11.53
N PRO A 224 10.43 -4.78 10.54
CA PRO A 224 10.42 -3.35 10.23
C PRO A 224 9.01 -2.83 9.91
N TYR A 225 8.25 -3.57 9.10
CA TYR A 225 6.86 -3.27 8.75
C TYR A 225 5.99 -3.15 10.02
N GLY A 226 6.08 -4.13 10.91
CA GLY A 226 5.34 -4.16 12.18
C GLY A 226 5.65 -2.96 13.07
N ARG A 227 6.92 -2.55 13.18
CA ARG A 227 7.33 -1.40 14.00
C ARG A 227 6.77 -0.07 13.47
N ILE A 228 6.73 0.10 12.15
CA ILE A 228 6.11 1.28 11.51
C ILE A 228 4.59 1.26 11.76
N LEU A 229 3.96 0.10 11.65
CA LEU A 229 2.53 -0.06 11.95
C LEU A 229 2.23 0.26 13.42
N LEU A 230 3.05 -0.22 14.35
CA LEU A 230 2.91 0.08 15.78
C LEU A 230 3.04 1.58 16.04
N ALA A 231 4.04 2.25 15.46
CA ALA A 231 4.18 3.70 15.53
C ALA A 231 2.93 4.43 14.96
N LYS A 232 2.37 3.94 13.85
CA LYS A 232 1.12 4.48 13.27
C LYS A 232 -0.05 4.33 14.24
N VAL A 233 -0.21 3.17 14.87
CA VAL A 233 -1.27 2.93 15.86
C VAL A 233 -1.12 3.86 17.06
N ILE A 234 0.10 4.04 17.58
CA ILE A 234 0.37 4.97 18.70
C ILE A 234 -0.01 6.41 18.31
N LEU A 235 0.37 6.88 17.12
CA LEU A 235 -0.01 8.22 16.65
C LEU A 235 -1.52 8.36 16.45
N VAL A 236 -2.20 7.32 15.96
CA VAL A 236 -3.67 7.34 15.82
C VAL A 236 -4.34 7.39 17.19
N VAL A 237 -3.88 6.64 18.18
CA VAL A 237 -4.39 6.69 19.56
C VAL A 237 -4.19 8.10 20.15
N ALA A 238 -3.01 8.70 19.95
CA ALA A 238 -2.74 10.07 20.39
C ALA A 238 -3.67 11.09 19.69
N LEU A 239 -3.90 10.93 18.39
CA LEU A 239 -4.81 11.77 17.61
C LEU A 239 -6.26 11.66 18.10
N VAL A 240 -6.74 10.44 18.37
CA VAL A 240 -8.08 10.19 18.93
C VAL A 240 -8.21 10.80 20.32
N ALA A 241 -7.20 10.65 21.18
CA ALA A 241 -7.18 11.23 22.51
C ALA A 241 -7.26 12.77 22.47
N LEU A 242 -6.47 13.40 21.59
CA LEU A 242 -6.49 14.84 21.36
C LEU A 242 -7.87 15.32 20.88
N GLY A 243 -8.45 14.61 19.89
CA GLY A 243 -9.81 14.83 19.40
C GLY A 243 -10.88 14.71 20.48
N ALA A 244 -10.74 13.73 21.37
CA ALA A 244 -11.65 13.53 22.49
C ALA A 244 -11.56 14.69 23.49
N VAL A 245 -10.36 15.18 23.81
CA VAL A 245 -10.15 16.36 24.68
C VAL A 245 -10.77 17.61 24.06
N ASN A 246 -10.51 17.87 22.79
CA ASN A 246 -11.09 19.01 22.07
C ASN A 246 -12.61 18.97 22.06
N ARG A 247 -13.20 17.80 21.79
CA ARG A 247 -14.66 17.62 21.70
C ARG A 247 -15.37 17.66 23.05
N TYR A 248 -14.85 16.95 24.06
CA TYR A 248 -15.59 16.70 25.30
C TYR A 248 -15.15 17.58 26.47
N ALA A 249 -13.96 18.17 26.43
CA ALA A 249 -13.47 19.06 27.48
C ALA A 249 -13.44 20.53 27.04
N LEU A 250 -12.87 20.84 25.87
CA LEU A 250 -12.58 22.22 25.48
C LEU A 250 -13.76 22.92 24.81
N LEU A 251 -14.35 22.30 23.78
CA LEU A 251 -15.50 22.87 23.05
C LEU A 251 -16.70 23.21 23.95
N PRO A 252 -17.11 22.38 24.93
CA PRO A 252 -18.22 22.71 25.82
C PRO A 252 -17.93 23.93 26.71
N ARG A 253 -16.68 24.08 27.18
CA ARG A 253 -16.26 25.24 27.99
C ARG A 253 -16.31 26.54 27.19
N LEU A 254 -15.86 26.51 25.93
CA LEU A 254 -15.88 27.67 25.03
C LEU A 254 -17.30 28.08 24.61
N THR A 255 -18.20 27.11 24.45
CA THR A 255 -19.59 27.36 24.05
C THR A 255 -20.54 27.52 25.23
N ARG A 256 -20.03 27.46 26.48
CA ARG A 256 -20.82 27.43 27.73
C ARG A 256 -21.90 26.34 27.72
N THR A 257 -21.62 25.22 27.06
CA THR A 257 -22.48 24.04 27.02
C THR A 257 -21.89 22.90 27.87
N ARG A 258 -22.70 21.89 28.20
CA ARG A 258 -22.25 20.74 29.01
C ARG A 258 -22.22 19.48 28.17
N ALA A 259 -21.04 18.91 27.95
CA ALA A 259 -20.93 17.58 27.32
C ALA A 259 -21.55 16.50 28.22
N ARG A 260 -22.43 15.68 27.66
CA ARG A 260 -23.14 14.57 28.33
C ARG A 260 -22.67 13.22 27.77
N GLY A 261 -22.74 12.16 28.57
CA GLY A 261 -22.36 10.78 28.20
C GLY A 261 -21.13 10.22 28.93
N VAL A 262 -20.93 8.90 28.80
CA VAL A 262 -19.86 8.14 29.48
C VAL A 262 -18.46 8.62 29.03
N LEU A 263 -18.23 8.73 27.72
CA LEU A 263 -16.97 9.24 27.16
C LEU A 263 -16.63 10.66 27.66
N ALA A 264 -17.62 11.55 27.74
CA ALA A 264 -17.41 12.90 28.28
C ALA A 264 -17.00 12.88 29.75
N ARG A 265 -17.48 11.89 30.53
CA ARG A 265 -17.10 11.70 31.93
C ARG A 265 -15.67 11.16 32.04
N ILE A 266 -15.32 10.14 31.24
CA ILE A 266 -13.97 9.56 31.17
C ILE A 266 -12.95 10.63 30.78
N VAL A 267 -13.18 11.40 29.71
CA VAL A 267 -12.24 12.43 29.24
C VAL A 267 -12.06 13.55 30.25
N ARG A 268 -13.11 13.94 30.98
CA ARG A 268 -12.99 14.94 32.05
C ARG A 268 -12.14 14.44 33.22
N LEU A 269 -12.36 13.19 33.64
CA LEU A 269 -11.58 12.57 34.71
C LEU A 269 -10.12 12.36 34.29
N ALA A 270 -9.88 11.84 33.09
CA ALA A 270 -8.55 11.67 32.52
C ALA A 270 -7.83 13.01 32.29
N GLY A 271 -8.55 14.05 31.88
CA GLY A 271 -7.99 15.39 31.71
C GLY A 271 -7.55 16.02 33.04
N LEU A 272 -8.23 15.71 34.15
CA LEU A 272 -7.86 16.15 35.49
C LEU A 272 -6.59 15.44 35.99
N THR A 273 -6.33 14.19 35.58
CA THR A 273 -5.18 13.40 36.03
C THR A 273 -3.95 13.51 35.13
N PHE A 274 -4.11 13.64 33.81
CA PHE A 274 -2.99 13.57 32.85
C PHE A 274 -2.62 14.90 32.15
N ILE A 275 -3.56 15.83 31.99
CA ILE A 275 -3.36 17.03 31.13
C ILE A 275 -3.30 18.33 31.96
N GLY A 276 -3.66 18.28 33.24
CA GLY A 276 -3.73 19.45 34.11
C GLY A 276 -4.88 20.41 33.73
N PRO A 277 -5.02 21.55 34.44
CA PRO A 277 -6.07 22.52 34.15
C PRO A 277 -5.76 23.28 32.86
N VAL A 278 -6.12 22.72 31.72
CA VAL A 278 -6.08 23.42 30.43
C VAL A 278 -7.06 24.59 30.49
N ARG A 279 -6.53 25.82 30.42
CA ARG A 279 -7.35 27.04 30.29
C ARG A 279 -8.11 26.94 28.97
N ALA A 280 -9.43 26.99 29.03
CA ALA A 280 -10.26 26.99 27.84
C ALA A 280 -10.22 28.39 27.20
N SER A 281 -9.27 28.59 26.28
CA SER A 281 -9.21 29.79 25.44
C SER A 281 -9.35 29.41 23.95
N PRO A 282 -9.78 30.36 23.10
CA PRO A 282 -9.78 30.15 21.65
C PRO A 282 -8.39 29.80 21.09
N SER A 283 -7.32 30.38 21.63
CA SER A 283 -5.95 30.11 21.20
C SER A 283 -5.51 28.67 21.51
N THR A 284 -5.85 28.15 22.70
CA THR A 284 -5.58 26.76 23.06
C THR A 284 -6.36 25.78 22.18
N PHE A 285 -7.62 26.09 21.85
CA PHE A 285 -8.41 25.29 20.92
C PHE A 285 -7.77 25.23 19.53
N ILE A 286 -7.38 26.38 18.98
CA ILE A 286 -6.70 26.42 17.67
C ILE A 286 -5.37 25.66 17.72
N ALA A 287 -4.57 25.82 18.77
CA ALA A 287 -3.30 25.11 18.92
C ALA A 287 -3.48 23.58 18.93
N LEU A 288 -4.50 23.07 19.64
CA LEU A 288 -4.78 21.63 19.67
C LEU A 288 -5.31 21.13 18.33
N VAL A 289 -6.16 21.90 17.64
CA VAL A 289 -6.62 21.57 16.28
C VAL A 289 -5.44 21.52 15.29
N VAL A 290 -4.48 22.44 15.40
CA VAL A 290 -3.22 22.37 14.62
C VAL A 290 -2.41 21.14 14.99
N GLY A 291 -2.34 20.78 16.28
CA GLY A 291 -1.73 19.54 16.75
C GLY A 291 -2.39 18.28 16.17
N GLU A 292 -3.72 18.24 16.09
CA GLU A 292 -4.47 17.16 15.44
C GLU A 292 -4.14 17.06 13.95
N ALA A 293 -4.08 18.20 13.24
CA ALA A 293 -3.71 18.24 11.84
C ALA A 293 -2.27 17.74 11.61
N ALA A 294 -1.33 18.12 12.47
CA ALA A 294 0.06 17.68 12.41
C ALA A 294 0.20 16.17 12.68
N LEU A 295 -0.49 15.64 13.70
CA LEU A 295 -0.54 14.20 13.96
C LEU A 295 -1.18 13.44 12.80
N GLY A 296 -2.26 13.97 12.22
CA GLY A 296 -2.88 13.40 11.02
C GLY A 296 -1.92 13.33 9.84
N ALA A 297 -1.16 14.40 9.58
CA ALA A 297 -0.12 14.41 8.55
C ALA A 297 1.00 13.39 8.82
N ALA A 298 1.41 13.22 10.08
CA ALA A 298 2.40 12.22 10.48
C ALA A 298 1.88 10.79 10.29
N VAL A 299 0.61 10.52 10.63
CA VAL A 299 -0.06 9.22 10.36
C VAL A 299 -0.08 8.90 8.87
N LEU A 300 -0.36 9.89 8.01
CA LEU A 300 -0.26 9.72 6.55
C LEU A 300 1.19 9.44 6.11
N GLY A 301 2.19 10.04 6.76
CA GLY A 301 3.60 9.79 6.49
C GLY A 301 4.02 8.35 6.81
N LEU A 302 3.61 7.84 7.97
CA LEU A 302 3.83 6.42 8.31
C LEU A 302 3.05 5.49 7.39
N THR A 303 1.86 5.90 6.91
CA THR A 303 1.10 5.13 5.92
C THR A 303 1.82 5.07 4.57
N ALA A 304 2.45 6.16 4.13
CA ALA A 304 3.28 6.18 2.93
C ALA A 304 4.51 5.25 3.10
N ALA A 305 5.18 5.30 4.26
CA ALA A 305 6.29 4.40 4.57
C ALA A 305 5.87 2.92 4.56
N LEU A 306 4.72 2.58 5.14
CA LEU A 306 4.17 1.22 5.09
C LEU A 306 3.92 0.77 3.64
N GLY A 307 3.36 1.67 2.82
CA GLY A 307 3.08 1.39 1.41
C GLY A 307 4.33 1.09 0.57
N GLU A 308 5.48 1.65 0.93
CA GLU A 308 6.77 1.39 0.27
C GLU A 308 7.58 0.26 0.93
N SER A 309 7.07 -0.32 2.03
CA SER A 309 7.68 -1.45 2.71
C SER A 309 6.99 -2.77 2.33
N THR A 310 7.76 -3.85 2.32
CA THR A 310 7.24 -5.20 2.07
C THR A 310 6.45 -5.68 3.29
N PRO A 311 5.18 -6.11 3.14
CA PRO A 311 4.41 -6.67 4.24
C PRO A 311 5.14 -7.83 4.91
N ALA A 312 5.01 -7.94 6.23
CA ALA A 312 5.72 -8.97 7.02
C ALA A 312 5.43 -10.40 6.52
N ARG A 313 4.20 -10.65 6.09
CA ARG A 313 3.79 -11.95 5.54
C ARG A 313 4.54 -12.32 4.25
N HIS A 314 4.82 -11.33 3.40
CA HIS A 314 5.60 -11.54 2.16
C HIS A 314 7.11 -11.61 2.45
N ALA A 315 7.60 -10.86 3.44
CA ALA A 315 9.02 -10.86 3.80
C ALA A 315 9.50 -12.23 4.33
N GLY A 316 8.65 -12.96 5.06
CA GLY A 316 8.96 -14.31 5.55
C GLY A 316 9.26 -15.29 4.42
N HIS A 317 8.47 -15.26 3.34
CA HIS A 317 8.72 -16.09 2.16
C HIS A 317 10.04 -15.74 1.48
N VAL A 318 10.34 -14.45 1.27
CA VAL A 318 11.58 -14.02 0.60
C VAL A 318 12.83 -14.35 1.42
N ALA A 319 12.79 -14.17 2.74
CA ALA A 319 13.91 -14.51 3.62
C ALA A 319 14.18 -16.02 3.66
N HIS A 320 13.12 -16.83 3.74
CA HIS A 320 13.25 -18.29 3.73
C HIS A 320 13.79 -18.81 2.39
N VAL A 321 13.45 -18.16 1.28
CA VAL A 321 13.98 -18.43 -0.07
C VAL A 321 15.47 -18.06 -0.18
N ALA A 322 15.83 -16.85 0.24
CA ALA A 322 17.23 -16.39 0.20
C ALA A 322 18.15 -17.21 1.13
N GLU A 323 17.64 -17.68 2.26
CA GLU A 323 18.39 -18.54 3.17
C GLU A 323 18.63 -19.93 2.60
N VAL A 324 17.67 -20.49 1.84
CA VAL A 324 17.80 -21.79 1.14
C VAL A 324 18.78 -21.70 -0.04
N ASP A 325 18.82 -20.58 -0.75
CA ASP A 325 19.58 -20.45 -2.01
C ASP A 325 20.98 -19.80 -1.86
N GLY A 326 21.35 -19.29 -0.68
CA GLY A 326 22.69 -18.73 -0.43
C GLY A 326 23.79 -19.80 -0.30
N ALA A 327 25.02 -19.48 -0.74
CA ALA A 327 26.19 -20.33 -0.48
C ALA A 327 26.48 -20.36 1.03
N ARG A 328 26.35 -21.54 1.65
CA ARG A 328 26.67 -21.76 3.06
C ARG A 328 27.96 -22.56 3.15
N GLU A 329 28.83 -22.17 4.08
CA GLU A 329 30.01 -22.96 4.43
C GLU A 329 29.59 -24.35 4.94
N SER A 330 30.48 -25.33 4.82
CA SER A 330 30.28 -26.69 5.32
C SER A 330 29.93 -26.67 6.81
N ILE A 331 28.86 -27.37 7.19
CA ILE A 331 28.53 -27.56 8.61
C ILE A 331 29.49 -28.60 9.18
N HIS A 332 30.38 -28.17 10.05
CA HIS A 332 31.25 -29.06 10.81
C HIS A 332 30.55 -29.44 12.11
N ALA A 333 30.30 -30.73 12.31
CA ALA A 333 29.71 -31.28 13.53
C ALA A 333 30.46 -32.55 13.94
N THR A 334 30.64 -32.75 15.25
CA THR A 334 31.14 -34.04 15.77
C THR A 334 30.03 -35.08 15.78
N ILE A 335 30.41 -36.36 15.90
CA ILE A 335 29.44 -37.45 15.95
C ILE A 335 28.54 -37.35 17.20
N GLU A 336 29.07 -36.86 18.32
CA GLU A 336 28.32 -36.60 19.55
C GLU A 336 27.26 -35.51 19.33
N GLN A 337 27.63 -34.41 18.67
CA GLN A 337 26.69 -33.32 18.34
C GLN A 337 25.58 -33.80 17.40
N LEU A 338 25.87 -34.73 16.49
CA LEU A 338 24.85 -35.35 15.64
C LEU A 338 23.91 -36.23 16.44
N HIS A 339 24.43 -37.07 17.35
CA HIS A 339 23.60 -37.91 18.22
C HIS A 339 22.67 -37.07 19.11
N GLU A 340 23.17 -35.97 19.70
CA GLU A 340 22.36 -35.03 20.49
C GLU A 340 21.29 -34.32 19.66
N ALA A 341 21.53 -34.14 18.35
CA ALA A 341 20.60 -33.51 17.43
C ALA A 341 19.65 -34.51 16.72
N GLY A 342 19.68 -35.80 17.06
CA GLY A 342 18.84 -36.82 16.43
C GLY A 342 19.32 -37.25 15.04
N GLY A 343 20.62 -37.14 14.75
CA GLY A 343 21.28 -37.64 13.55
C GLY A 343 21.43 -36.62 12.41
N VAL A 344 20.84 -35.43 12.52
CA VAL A 344 20.94 -34.36 11.53
C VAL A 344 21.47 -33.09 12.21
N PRO A 345 22.49 -32.40 11.66
CA PRO A 345 22.98 -31.17 12.27
C PRO A 345 21.86 -30.13 12.40
N ARG A 346 21.84 -29.39 13.52
CA ARG A 346 20.87 -28.31 13.71
C ARG A 346 21.01 -27.27 12.61
N GLY A 347 19.88 -26.95 11.95
CA GLY A 347 19.84 -25.98 10.85
C GLY A 347 20.37 -26.51 9.52
N TRP A 348 20.57 -27.82 9.37
CA TRP A 348 20.79 -28.46 8.07
C TRP A 348 19.49 -28.47 7.26
N VAL A 349 19.60 -28.09 5.99
CA VAL A 349 18.52 -28.13 5.00
C VAL A 349 19.13 -28.65 3.71
N PHE A 350 18.43 -29.52 3.00
CA PHE A 350 18.87 -30.01 1.69
C PHE A 350 18.97 -28.83 0.70
N ARG A 351 20.10 -28.73 -0.01
CA ARG A 351 20.33 -27.72 -1.06
C ARG A 351 20.93 -28.38 -2.28
N LEU A 352 20.57 -27.86 -3.45
CA LEU A 352 21.15 -28.29 -4.70
C LEU A 352 22.58 -27.73 -4.81
N PRO A 353 23.58 -28.56 -5.17
CA PRO A 353 24.92 -28.08 -5.49
C PRO A 353 24.90 -27.09 -6.67
N PRO A 354 25.92 -26.21 -6.79
CA PRO A 354 25.98 -25.28 -7.91
C PRO A 354 26.13 -26.01 -9.25
N GLY A 355 25.39 -25.54 -10.27
CA GLY A 355 25.50 -25.98 -11.67
C GLY A 355 26.20 -24.96 -12.57
N ASP A 356 26.39 -25.33 -13.84
CA ASP A 356 26.95 -24.47 -14.89
C ASP A 356 25.85 -23.97 -15.83
N ALA A 357 25.57 -22.67 -15.75
CA ALA A 357 24.54 -22.02 -16.56
C ALA A 357 24.75 -22.15 -18.08
N ARG A 358 26.01 -22.26 -18.56
CA ARG A 358 26.27 -22.43 -20.00
C ARG A 358 25.84 -23.81 -20.47
N ARG A 359 26.17 -24.86 -19.69
CA ARG A 359 25.69 -26.22 -19.97
C ARG A 359 24.18 -26.31 -19.79
N GLY A 360 23.62 -25.60 -18.82
CA GLY A 360 22.17 -25.51 -18.61
C GLY A 360 21.41 -24.96 -19.81
N GLY A 361 21.93 -23.93 -20.47
CA GLY A 361 21.36 -23.41 -21.72
C GLY A 361 21.33 -24.45 -22.84
N GLN A 362 22.35 -25.33 -22.90
CA GLN A 362 22.38 -26.45 -23.84
C GLN A 362 21.33 -27.51 -23.50
N VAL A 363 21.14 -27.81 -22.21
CA VAL A 363 20.08 -28.71 -21.74
C VAL A 363 18.70 -28.15 -22.08
N PHE A 364 18.48 -26.84 -21.84
CA PHE A 364 17.24 -26.14 -22.17
C PHE A 364 16.89 -26.24 -23.67
N ALA A 365 17.89 -26.05 -24.53
CA ALA A 365 17.73 -26.19 -25.98
C ALA A 365 17.50 -27.66 -26.39
N ARG A 366 18.27 -28.61 -25.84
CA ARG A 366 18.18 -30.05 -26.14
C ARG A 366 16.83 -30.65 -25.78
N LEU A 367 16.27 -30.23 -24.65
CA LEU A 367 14.95 -30.68 -24.18
C LEU A 367 13.79 -29.88 -24.82
N GLU A 368 14.12 -28.95 -25.72
CA GLU A 368 13.15 -28.11 -26.43
C GLU A 368 12.21 -27.34 -25.48
N CYS A 369 12.68 -26.94 -24.29
CA CYS A 369 11.88 -26.21 -23.31
C CYS A 369 11.28 -24.93 -23.90
N TYR A 370 11.95 -24.34 -24.91
CA TYR A 370 11.49 -23.16 -25.65
C TYR A 370 10.19 -23.37 -26.45
N ARG A 371 9.77 -24.62 -26.70
CA ARG A 371 8.49 -24.89 -27.39
C ARG A 371 7.28 -24.52 -26.56
N CYS A 372 7.39 -24.58 -25.23
CA CYS A 372 6.34 -24.20 -24.31
C CYS A 372 6.65 -22.85 -23.65
N HIS A 373 7.92 -22.56 -23.38
CA HIS A 373 8.34 -21.42 -22.59
C HIS A 373 9.04 -20.34 -23.43
N ARG A 374 8.71 -19.08 -23.17
CA ARG A 374 9.41 -17.93 -23.76
C ARG A 374 10.50 -17.43 -22.81
N LEU A 375 11.69 -17.14 -23.37
CA LEU A 375 12.77 -16.40 -22.74
C LEU A 375 13.13 -15.18 -23.61
N ARG A 376 12.95 -13.96 -23.11
CA ARG A 376 13.27 -12.74 -23.87
C ARG A 376 14.77 -12.50 -23.90
N GLY A 377 15.28 -12.18 -25.08
CA GLY A 377 16.71 -11.93 -25.30
C GLY A 377 17.49 -13.18 -25.72
N GLU A 378 16.86 -14.36 -25.67
CA GLU A 378 17.44 -15.62 -26.16
C GLU A 378 16.98 -15.91 -27.60
N PRO A 379 17.81 -16.55 -28.45
CA PRO A 379 17.57 -16.71 -29.88
C PRO A 379 16.63 -17.90 -30.20
N TYR A 380 15.53 -18.06 -29.46
CA TYR A 380 14.57 -19.15 -29.67
C TYR A 380 13.32 -18.68 -30.44
N PRO A 381 12.68 -19.56 -31.23
CA PRO A 381 11.42 -19.24 -31.88
C PRO A 381 10.30 -19.01 -30.85
N PRO A 382 9.20 -18.33 -31.24
CA PRO A 382 8.03 -18.20 -30.38
C PRO A 382 7.48 -19.58 -29.96
N PRO A 383 7.07 -19.75 -28.69
CA PRO A 383 6.55 -21.03 -28.22
C PRO A 383 5.26 -21.41 -28.95
N SER A 384 5.12 -22.70 -29.23
CA SER A 384 3.98 -23.32 -29.91
C SER A 384 2.94 -23.91 -28.95
N ALA A 385 3.29 -24.04 -27.66
CA ALA A 385 2.43 -24.57 -26.61
C ALA A 385 2.33 -23.59 -25.41
N ALA A 386 1.32 -23.79 -24.57
CA ALA A 386 1.04 -22.94 -23.42
C ALA A 386 1.97 -23.27 -22.25
N GLY A 387 3.03 -22.47 -22.08
CA GLY A 387 3.82 -22.40 -20.85
C GLY A 387 3.99 -20.93 -20.42
N PRO A 388 4.15 -20.65 -19.12
CA PRO A 388 4.43 -19.30 -18.67
C PRO A 388 5.77 -18.81 -19.23
N GLU A 389 5.89 -17.49 -19.42
CA GLU A 389 7.15 -16.86 -19.78
C GLU A 389 8.16 -17.01 -18.63
N LEU A 390 9.37 -17.48 -18.92
CA LEU A 390 10.40 -17.76 -17.92
C LEU A 390 11.41 -16.62 -17.75
N THR A 391 11.28 -15.53 -18.52
CA THR A 391 12.11 -14.33 -18.33
C THR A 391 11.94 -13.80 -16.90
N GLY A 392 13.03 -13.67 -16.14
CA GLY A 392 12.98 -13.21 -14.74
C GLY A 392 12.78 -14.33 -13.72
N ILE A 393 12.63 -15.60 -14.12
CA ILE A 393 12.26 -16.70 -13.20
C ILE A 393 13.22 -16.83 -12.01
N GLY A 394 14.53 -16.71 -12.24
CA GLY A 394 15.55 -16.79 -11.20
C GLY A 394 15.49 -15.67 -10.16
N GLY A 395 14.79 -14.57 -10.43
CA GLY A 395 14.56 -13.48 -9.49
C GLY A 395 13.22 -13.58 -8.75
N HIS A 396 12.33 -14.48 -9.19
CA HIS A 396 10.96 -14.60 -8.68
C HIS A 396 10.73 -15.87 -7.85
N HIS A 397 11.49 -16.93 -8.10
CA HIS A 397 11.29 -18.23 -7.47
C HIS A 397 12.59 -18.79 -6.92
N PRO A 398 12.53 -19.53 -5.79
CA PRO A 398 13.71 -20.20 -5.27
C PRO A 398 14.19 -21.29 -6.24
N VAL A 399 15.50 -21.54 -6.21
CA VAL A 399 16.18 -22.57 -7.02
C VAL A 399 15.55 -23.96 -6.78
N SER A 400 15.22 -24.26 -5.52
CA SER A 400 14.55 -25.50 -5.12
C SER A 400 13.17 -25.68 -5.76
N TYR A 401 12.35 -24.62 -5.83
CA TYR A 401 11.05 -24.67 -6.49
C TYR A 401 11.16 -24.87 -8.01
N ILE A 402 12.14 -24.22 -8.64
CA ILE A 402 12.41 -24.40 -10.07
C ILE A 402 12.77 -25.87 -10.34
N ALA A 403 13.63 -26.46 -9.51
CA ALA A 403 14.03 -27.85 -9.64
C ALA A 403 12.86 -28.83 -9.43
N GLU A 404 12.05 -28.63 -8.38
CA GLU A 404 10.85 -29.45 -8.12
C GLU A 404 9.84 -29.32 -9.26
N SER A 405 9.60 -28.13 -9.78
CA SER A 405 8.69 -27.90 -10.92
C SER A 405 9.13 -28.66 -12.19
N ILE A 406 10.42 -28.93 -12.37
CA ILE A 406 10.95 -29.71 -13.49
C ILE A 406 10.85 -31.22 -13.23
N LEU A 407 11.15 -31.63 -11.99
CA LEU A 407 11.20 -33.04 -11.59
C LEU A 407 9.82 -33.65 -11.29
N ASP A 408 8.91 -32.87 -10.73
CA ASP A 408 7.53 -33.22 -10.39
C ASP A 408 6.62 -32.01 -10.60
N PRO A 409 6.23 -31.71 -11.86
CA PRO A 409 5.32 -30.61 -12.17
C PRO A 409 3.90 -30.81 -11.60
N ASN A 410 3.60 -31.96 -10.98
CA ASN A 410 2.32 -32.20 -10.31
C ASN A 410 2.38 -31.96 -8.79
N ALA A 411 3.57 -31.66 -8.23
CA ALA A 411 3.71 -31.20 -6.86
C ALA A 411 2.96 -29.88 -6.62
N VAL A 412 2.90 -29.02 -7.66
CA VAL A 412 2.12 -27.78 -7.67
C VAL A 412 1.36 -27.65 -8.98
N ILE A 413 0.04 -27.80 -8.93
CA ILE A 413 -0.83 -27.74 -10.12
C ILE A 413 -1.41 -26.33 -10.24
N VAL A 414 -1.09 -25.65 -11.35
CA VAL A 414 -1.58 -24.30 -11.63
C VAL A 414 -2.95 -24.38 -12.31
N GLU A 415 -3.99 -23.96 -11.60
CA GLU A 415 -5.34 -23.85 -12.16
C GLU A 415 -5.40 -22.73 -13.21
N GLY A 416 -5.64 -23.09 -14.47
CA GLY A 416 -5.78 -22.12 -15.55
C GLY A 416 -5.78 -22.75 -16.95
N PRO A 417 -6.31 -22.06 -17.98
CA PRO A 417 -6.37 -22.60 -19.34
C PRO A 417 -4.98 -22.90 -19.89
N GLY A 418 -4.73 -24.15 -20.29
CA GLY A 418 -3.49 -24.58 -20.94
C GLY A 418 -2.39 -25.12 -20.01
N TYR A 419 -2.47 -24.89 -18.70
CA TYR A 419 -1.50 -25.38 -17.71
C TYR A 419 -1.91 -26.70 -17.05
N THR A 420 -3.21 -26.95 -16.96
CA THR A 420 -3.77 -28.18 -16.42
C THR A 420 -4.54 -28.93 -17.51
N GLY A 421 -4.21 -30.21 -17.67
CA GLY A 421 -4.88 -31.14 -18.57
C GLY A 421 -6.29 -31.50 -18.11
N ARG A 422 -7.05 -32.19 -18.97
CA ARG A 422 -8.42 -32.63 -18.64
C ARG A 422 -8.47 -33.68 -17.52
N ASP A 423 -7.35 -34.32 -17.25
CA ASP A 423 -7.13 -35.27 -16.16
C ASP A 423 -6.77 -34.59 -14.83
N GLY A 424 -6.74 -33.25 -14.80
CA GLY A 424 -6.39 -32.48 -13.61
C GLY A 424 -4.89 -32.46 -13.31
N ARG A 425 -4.03 -32.93 -14.22
CA ARG A 425 -2.57 -32.95 -14.08
C ARG A 425 -1.91 -31.81 -14.84
N SER A 426 -0.68 -31.48 -14.50
CA SER A 426 0.10 -30.49 -15.27
C SER A 426 0.29 -30.93 -16.72
N THR A 427 0.16 -29.98 -17.66
CA THR A 427 0.48 -30.21 -19.07
C THR A 427 1.99 -30.24 -19.33
N MET A 428 2.79 -29.76 -18.38
CA MET A 428 4.24 -29.89 -18.42
C MET A 428 4.63 -31.36 -18.14
N PRO A 429 5.44 -31.99 -19.02
CA PRO A 429 5.94 -33.33 -18.79
C PRO A 429 6.87 -33.40 -17.57
N GLU A 430 6.96 -34.58 -16.96
CA GLU A 430 7.89 -34.86 -15.88
C GLU A 430 9.27 -35.23 -16.44
N TYR A 431 10.34 -34.55 -15.98
CA TYR A 431 11.69 -34.75 -16.52
C TYR A 431 12.62 -35.56 -15.62
N ARG A 432 12.17 -36.06 -14.46
CA ARG A 432 13.01 -36.81 -13.51
C ARG A 432 13.63 -38.10 -14.07
N HIS A 433 13.04 -38.65 -15.13
CA HIS A 433 13.54 -39.85 -15.82
C HIS A 433 14.40 -39.52 -17.05
N VAL A 434 14.48 -38.25 -17.44
CA VAL A 434 15.16 -37.77 -18.64
C VAL A 434 16.42 -36.99 -18.30
N LEU A 435 16.40 -36.25 -17.20
CA LEU A 435 17.52 -35.48 -16.70
C LEU A 435 18.40 -36.32 -15.77
N SER A 436 19.70 -36.30 -16.00
CA SER A 436 20.65 -36.63 -14.95
C SER A 436 20.66 -35.54 -13.86
N VAL A 437 21.15 -35.88 -12.67
CA VAL A 437 21.30 -34.90 -11.58
C VAL A 437 22.16 -33.71 -12.04
N ALA A 438 23.27 -33.96 -12.74
CA ALA A 438 24.14 -32.90 -13.25
C ALA A 438 23.41 -31.97 -14.23
N GLU A 439 22.61 -32.52 -15.14
CA GLU A 439 21.85 -31.72 -16.11
C GLU A 439 20.74 -30.92 -15.45
N LEU A 440 20.10 -31.45 -14.40
CA LEU A 440 19.14 -30.69 -13.59
C LEU A 440 19.85 -29.49 -12.92
N LEU A 441 20.99 -29.71 -12.28
CA LEU A 441 21.74 -28.65 -11.62
C LEU A 441 22.16 -27.56 -12.62
N ASP A 442 22.68 -27.96 -13.78
CA ASP A 442 23.07 -27.05 -14.84
C ASP A 442 21.86 -26.27 -15.39
N LEU A 443 20.74 -26.95 -15.67
CA LEU A 443 19.50 -26.35 -16.17
C LEU A 443 18.92 -25.32 -15.19
N VAL A 444 18.86 -25.68 -13.90
CA VAL A 444 18.38 -24.76 -12.86
C VAL A 444 19.32 -23.56 -12.72
N ALA A 445 20.64 -23.76 -12.78
CA ALA A 445 21.61 -22.66 -12.78
C ALA A 445 21.41 -21.73 -13.98
N TYR A 446 21.10 -22.25 -15.17
CA TYR A 446 20.75 -21.43 -16.34
C TYR A 446 19.49 -20.60 -16.10
N LEU A 447 18.43 -21.20 -15.57
CA LEU A 447 17.18 -20.50 -15.26
C LEU A 447 17.36 -19.45 -14.14
N GLU A 448 18.25 -19.71 -13.18
CA GLU A 448 18.62 -18.73 -12.15
C GLU A 448 19.23 -17.47 -12.79
N THR A 449 20.09 -17.63 -13.81
CA THR A 449 20.68 -16.47 -14.52
C THR A 449 19.67 -15.60 -15.26
N GLN A 450 18.46 -16.10 -15.51
CA GLN A 450 17.39 -15.35 -16.15
C GLN A 450 16.75 -14.32 -15.22
N GLY A 451 17.17 -14.24 -13.94
CA GLY A 451 16.63 -13.37 -12.89
C GLY A 451 16.94 -11.86 -12.98
N GLY A 452 17.54 -11.37 -14.07
CA GLY A 452 17.63 -9.92 -14.30
C GLY A 452 18.46 -9.15 -13.27
N VAL A 453 19.68 -9.61 -12.95
CA VAL A 453 20.78 -8.73 -12.49
C VAL A 453 22.06 -9.27 -13.10
N HIS A 454 22.72 -8.46 -13.92
CA HIS A 454 24.08 -8.73 -14.40
C HIS A 454 25.01 -8.92 -13.19
N ARG A 455 25.25 -10.17 -12.78
CA ARG A 455 26.45 -10.51 -12.02
C ARG A 455 27.61 -10.27 -12.97
N HIS A 456 28.29 -9.13 -12.81
CA HIS A 456 29.56 -8.85 -13.44
C HIS A 456 30.46 -10.08 -13.27
N ARG A 457 30.91 -10.66 -14.39
CA ARG A 457 32.05 -11.57 -14.37
C ARG A 457 33.30 -10.75 -14.04
N PRO A 458 34.22 -11.27 -13.21
CA PRO A 458 35.53 -10.65 -13.01
C PRO A 458 36.31 -10.55 -14.32
#